data_AF-A0A8S1NZE8-F1
#
_entry.id   AF-A0A8S1NZE8-F1
#
_cell.length_a   1.000
_cell.length_b   1.000
_cell.length_c   1.000
_cell.angle_alpha   90.00
_cell.angle_beta   90.00
_cell.angle_gamma   90.00
#
_symmetry.space_group_name_H-M   'P 1'
#
loop_
_entity.id
_entity.type
_entity.pdbx_description
1 polymer ?
#
loop_
_entity_poly.entity_id
_entity_poly.type
_entity_poly.pdbx_seq_one_letter_code
_entity_poly.pdbx_strand_id
1 'polypeptide(L)'
;MASQAIPKDLYTYTNDESLQLMIYAIKGNHVCKDQRKSFNLCRSTPLGKYVEPEFCKDNALSMIDCFLKVQRNAKCNQSFQKVFDIAKTGQYAQESLEEYLKC
;
A
#
# COMPACT_ATOMS: atom_id res chain seq x y z
N MET A 1 -20.69 22.65 -4.62
CA MET A 1 -20.34 21.43 -5.38
C MET A 1 -20.90 20.26 -4.60
N ALA A 2 -21.79 19.47 -5.19
CA ALA A 2 -22.40 18.33 -4.52
C ALA A 2 -21.31 17.28 -4.25
N SER A 3 -21.13 16.93 -2.98
CA SER A 3 -20.30 15.77 -2.60
C SER A 3 -21.02 14.53 -3.15
N GLN A 4 -20.56 14.03 -4.30
CA GLN A 4 -21.03 12.74 -4.80
C GLN A 4 -20.52 11.70 -3.80
N ALA A 5 -21.45 11.15 -3.02
CA ALA A 5 -21.14 10.04 -2.13
C ALA A 5 -20.58 8.90 -2.97
N ILE A 6 -19.33 8.53 -2.72
CA ILE A 6 -18.68 7.43 -3.41
C ILE A 6 -19.50 6.16 -3.11
N PRO A 7 -19.94 5.40 -4.13
CA PRO A 7 -20.70 4.18 -3.92
C PRO A 7 -19.99 3.25 -2.94
N LYS A 8 -20.72 2.70 -1.96
CA LYS A 8 -20.15 1.80 -0.94
C LYS A 8 -19.51 0.55 -1.56
N ASP A 9 -19.97 0.19 -2.75
CA ASP A 9 -19.60 -1.03 -3.46
C ASP A 9 -18.28 -0.87 -4.26
N LEU A 10 -17.72 0.35 -4.33
CA LEU A 10 -16.48 0.61 -5.06
C LEU A 10 -15.21 0.12 -4.32
N TYR A 11 -15.34 -0.31 -3.06
CA TYR A 11 -14.23 -0.78 -2.22
C TYR A 11 -14.58 -2.04 -1.40
N THR A 12 -15.53 -2.85 -1.86
CA THR A 12 -15.79 -4.14 -1.21
C THR A 12 -14.72 -5.15 -1.60
N TYR A 13 -13.74 -5.33 -0.72
CA TYR A 13 -12.76 -6.40 -0.82
C TYR A 13 -13.24 -7.63 -0.04
N THR A 14 -12.92 -8.81 -0.55
CA THR A 14 -12.95 -10.04 0.25
C THR A 14 -11.90 -9.97 1.36
N ASN A 15 -12.04 -10.83 2.38
CA ASN A 15 -11.02 -10.96 3.43
C ASN A 15 -9.65 -11.32 2.85
N ASP A 16 -9.64 -12.21 1.85
CA ASP A 16 -8.43 -12.63 1.15
C ASP A 16 -7.78 -11.45 0.41
N GLU A 17 -8.55 -10.68 -0.38
CA GLU A 17 -8.02 -9.49 -1.06
C GLU A 17 -7.51 -8.44 -0.07
N SER A 18 -8.24 -8.22 1.02
CA SER A 18 -7.82 -7.30 2.09
C SER A 18 -6.49 -7.73 2.72
N LEU A 19 -6.34 -9.04 2.96
CA LEU A 19 -5.12 -9.62 3.50
C LEU A 19 -3.94 -9.51 2.52
N GLN A 20 -4.17 -9.80 1.23
CA GLN A 20 -3.15 -9.60 0.20
C GLN A 20 -2.70 -8.15 0.15
N LEU A 21 -3.64 -7.20 0.10
CA LEU A 21 -3.35 -5.77 0.09
C LEU A 21 -2.59 -5.34 1.34
N MET A 22 -2.92 -5.87 2.51
CA MET A 22 -2.20 -5.59 3.75
C MET A 22 -0.74 -6.06 3.67
N ILE A 23 -0.49 -7.30 3.21
CA ILE A 23 0.86 -7.84 3.05
C ILE A 23 1.67 -7.00 2.05
N TYR A 24 1.07 -6.64 0.91
CA TYR A 24 1.70 -5.72 -0.04
C TYR A 24 1.94 -4.34 0.56
N ALA A 25 1.05 -3.80 1.39
CA ALA A 25 1.21 -2.50 2.05
C ALA A 25 2.40 -2.49 3.02
N ILE A 26 2.62 -3.58 3.76
CA ILE A 26 3.78 -3.72 4.65
C ILE A 26 5.09 -3.67 3.82
N LYS A 27 5.16 -4.44 2.73
CA LYS A 27 6.31 -4.43 1.82
C LYS A 27 6.49 -3.09 1.12
N GLY A 28 5.39 -2.49 0.66
CA GLY A 28 5.37 -1.16 0.05
C GLY A 28 5.88 -0.09 1.00
N ASN A 29 5.52 -0.14 2.28
CA ASN A 29 6.03 0.79 3.28
C ASN A 29 7.54 0.64 3.50
N HIS A 30 8.07 -0.59 3.37
CA HIS A 30 9.50 -0.87 3.44
C HIS A 30 10.26 -0.37 2.20
N VAL A 31 9.79 -0.74 1.00
CA VAL A 31 10.47 -0.45 -0.28
C VAL A 31 10.27 1.00 -0.72
N CYS A 32 9.04 1.53 -0.61
CA CYS A 32 8.65 2.86 -1.10
C CYS A 32 8.81 3.95 -0.03
N LYS A 33 9.77 3.79 0.89
CA LYS A 33 9.96 4.67 2.06
C LYS A 33 10.14 6.13 1.63
N ASP A 34 10.88 6.37 0.56
CA ASP A 34 11.20 7.72 0.10
C ASP A 34 10.00 8.39 -0.56
N GLN A 35 9.29 7.69 -1.45
CA GLN A 35 8.08 8.21 -2.10
C GLN A 35 6.99 8.52 -1.07
N ARG A 36 6.80 7.61 -0.11
CA ARG A 36 5.89 7.82 1.03
C ARG A 36 6.29 9.05 1.85
N LYS A 37 7.59 9.21 2.16
CA LYS A 37 8.08 10.37 2.91
C LYS A 37 7.79 11.67 2.15
N SER A 38 8.07 11.74 0.86
CA SER A 38 7.81 12.92 0.02
C SER A 38 6.33 13.27 -0.02
N PHE A 39 5.44 12.29 -0.21
CA PHE A 39 4.00 12.51 -0.17
C PHE A 39 3.52 13.01 1.20
N ASN A 40 3.96 12.36 2.28
CA ASN A 40 3.58 12.77 3.63
C ASN A 40 4.07 14.18 3.98
N LEU A 41 5.29 14.54 3.56
CA LEU A 41 5.82 15.89 3.75
C LEU A 41 4.98 16.91 2.98
N CYS A 42 4.65 16.65 1.72
CA CYS A 42 3.78 17.53 0.95
C CYS A 42 2.43 17.75 1.64
N ARG A 43 1.76 16.66 2.05
CA ARG A 43 0.46 16.68 2.75
C ARG A 43 0.53 17.23 4.17
N SER A 44 1.72 17.43 4.73
CA SER A 44 1.88 18.07 6.04
C SER A 44 1.81 19.60 5.97
N THR A 45 2.03 20.19 4.79
CA THR A 45 1.96 21.64 4.58
C THR A 45 0.51 22.12 4.46
N PRO A 46 0.17 23.36 4.87
CA PRO A 46 -1.17 23.90 4.67
C PRO A 46 -1.59 23.92 3.19
N LEU A 47 -0.63 24.23 2.30
CA LEU A 47 -0.82 24.23 0.85
C LEU A 47 -1.27 22.83 0.37
N GLY A 48 -0.43 21.82 0.60
CA GLY A 48 -0.69 20.47 0.17
C GLY A 48 -1.81 19.77 0.93
N LYS A 49 -2.18 20.22 2.13
CA LYS A 49 -3.24 19.60 2.95
C LYS A 49 -4.63 20.13 2.65
N TYR A 50 -4.77 21.45 2.60
CA TYR A 50 -6.07 22.14 2.67
C TYR A 50 -6.33 23.10 1.51
N VAL A 51 -5.31 23.83 1.06
CA VAL A 51 -5.51 24.91 0.06
C VAL A 51 -5.58 24.32 -1.35
N GLU A 52 -4.59 23.50 -1.71
CA GLU A 52 -4.48 22.89 -3.02
C GLU A 52 -3.95 21.46 -2.87
N PRO A 53 -4.81 20.48 -2.51
CA PRO A 53 -4.40 19.08 -2.37
C PRO A 53 -3.72 18.48 -3.61
N GLU A 54 -4.10 18.97 -4.80
CA GLU A 54 -3.52 18.58 -6.09
C GLU A 54 -2.05 18.99 -6.23
N PHE A 55 -1.56 19.94 -5.42
CA PHE A 55 -0.14 20.26 -5.33
C PHE A 55 0.72 19.02 -4.98
N CYS A 56 0.14 18.04 -4.28
CA CYS A 56 0.82 16.79 -3.92
C CYS A 56 0.61 15.66 -4.93
N LYS A 57 -0.02 15.92 -6.08
CA LYS A 57 -0.40 14.89 -7.06
C LYS A 57 0.79 14.07 -7.55
N ASP A 58 1.89 14.72 -7.92
CA ASP A 58 3.08 14.01 -8.44
C ASP A 58 3.71 13.11 -7.37
N ASN A 59 3.71 13.56 -6.11
CA ASN A 59 4.15 12.73 -4.99
C ASN A 59 3.23 11.53 -4.75
N ALA A 60 1.91 11.72 -4.90
CA ALA A 60 0.91 10.66 -4.77
C ALA A 60 1.08 9.62 -5.90
N LEU A 61 1.21 10.07 -7.14
CA LEU A 61 1.45 9.21 -8.31
C LEU A 61 2.75 8.43 -8.14
N SER A 62 3.84 9.09 -7.71
CA SER A 62 5.12 8.42 -7.45
C SER A 62 5.00 7.32 -6.38
N MET A 63 4.25 7.59 -5.30
CA MET A 63 4.00 6.59 -4.24
C MET A 63 3.17 5.41 -4.76
N ILE A 64 2.09 5.67 -5.51
CA ILE A 64 1.23 4.65 -6.10
C ILE A 64 2.02 3.80 -7.10
N ASP A 65 2.80 4.42 -7.98
CA ASP A 65 3.62 3.71 -8.97
C ASP A 65 4.65 2.80 -8.30
N CYS A 66 5.28 3.27 -7.22
CA CYS A 66 6.17 2.41 -6.44
C CYS A 66 5.42 1.22 -5.83
N PHE A 67 4.25 1.45 -5.24
CA PHE A 67 3.43 0.39 -4.68
C PHE A 67 2.98 -0.65 -5.73
N LEU A 68 2.55 -0.20 -6.91
CA LEU A 68 2.17 -1.09 -8.02
C LEU A 68 3.35 -1.93 -8.51
N LYS A 69 4.57 -1.39 -8.50
CA LYS A 69 5.79 -2.17 -8.80
C LYS A 69 6.05 -3.26 -7.77
N VAL A 70 5.77 -2.99 -6.49
CA VAL A 70 5.86 -4.02 -5.43
C VAL A 70 4.86 -5.15 -5.69
N GLN A 71 3.60 -4.82 -6.00
CA GLN A 71 2.57 -5.83 -6.30
C GLN A 71 2.88 -6.68 -7.54
N ARG A 72 3.51 -6.06 -8.56
CA ARG A 72 3.86 -6.74 -9.82
C ARG A 72 5.20 -7.49 -9.75
N ASN A 73 5.91 -7.44 -8.62
CA ASN A 73 7.23 -8.07 -8.51
C ASN A 73 7.13 -9.60 -8.39
N ALA A 74 7.14 -10.27 -9.54
CA ALA A 74 7.06 -11.72 -9.63
C ALA A 74 8.18 -12.48 -8.89
N LYS A 75 9.34 -11.85 -8.63
CA LYS A 75 10.48 -12.51 -7.98
C LYS A 75 10.17 -12.96 -6.55
N CYS A 76 9.27 -12.27 -5.86
CA CYS A 76 8.96 -12.52 -4.46
C CYS A 76 7.65 -13.29 -4.25
N ASN A 77 7.04 -13.83 -5.31
CA ASN A 77 5.76 -14.52 -5.26
C ASN A 77 5.75 -15.71 -4.28
N GLN A 78 6.84 -16.49 -4.22
CA GLN A 78 6.92 -17.63 -3.31
C GLN A 78 6.93 -17.18 -1.84
N SER A 79 7.77 -16.20 -1.49
CA SER A 79 7.82 -15.65 -0.14
C SER A 79 6.50 -14.95 0.25
N PHE A 80 5.86 -14.25 -0.69
CA PHE A 80 4.53 -13.67 -0.48
C PHE A 80 3.49 -14.75 -0.17
N GLN A 81 3.44 -15.80 -0.98
CA GLN A 81 2.46 -16.87 -0.83
C GLN A 81 2.58 -17.56 0.54
N LYS A 82 3.81 -17.82 1.01
CA LYS A 82 4.05 -18.35 2.37
C LYS A 82 3.43 -17.47 3.45
N VAL A 83 3.65 -16.15 3.38
CA VAL A 83 3.07 -15.19 4.34
C VAL A 83 1.55 -15.21 4.27
N PHE A 84 0.99 -15.19 3.06
CA PHE A 84 -0.44 -15.19 2.83
C PHE A 84 -1.11 -16.46 3.38
N ASP A 85 -0.54 -17.63 3.11
CA ASP A 85 -1.08 -18.91 3.56
C ASP A 85 -1.08 -19.04 5.08
N ILE A 86 0.00 -18.60 5.75
CA ILE A 86 0.06 -18.59 7.23
C ILE A 86 -0.92 -17.57 7.80
N ALA A 87 -0.96 -16.35 7.25
CA ALA A 87 -1.84 -15.31 7.77
C ALA A 87 -3.34 -15.66 7.60
N LYS A 88 -3.70 -16.45 6.57
CA LYS A 88 -5.06 -16.97 6.39
C LYS A 88 -5.52 -17.90 7.51
N THR A 89 -4.62 -18.56 8.22
CA THR A 89 -4.97 -19.40 9.38
C THR A 89 -5.21 -18.60 10.65
N GLY A 90 -5.01 -17.26 10.61
CA GLY A 90 -5.04 -16.38 11.77
C GLY A 90 -3.75 -16.40 12.60
N GLN A 91 -2.72 -17.11 12.13
CA GLN A 91 -1.41 -17.17 12.78
C GLN A 91 -0.52 -15.99 12.38
N TYR A 92 0.40 -15.64 13.27
CA TYR A 92 1.37 -14.58 13.02
C TYR A 92 2.55 -15.10 12.18
N ALA A 93 2.71 -14.57 10.98
CA ALA A 93 3.69 -15.03 9.99
C ALA A 93 5.05 -14.30 10.08
N GLN A 94 5.59 -14.06 11.29
CA GLN A 94 6.74 -13.15 11.47
C GLN A 94 7.95 -13.52 10.62
N GLU A 95 8.43 -14.77 10.71
CA GLU A 95 9.63 -15.22 10.02
C GLU A 95 9.46 -15.15 8.50
N SER A 96 8.32 -15.62 7.99
CA SER A 96 7.99 -15.56 6.56
C SER A 96 7.83 -14.11 6.08
N LEU A 97 7.31 -13.22 6.94
CA LEU A 97 7.18 -11.81 6.63
C LEU A 97 8.56 -11.16 6.51
N GLU A 98 9.48 -11.46 7.42
CA GLU A 98 10.87 -10.98 7.34
C GLU A 98 11.60 -11.50 6.09
N GLU A 99 11.37 -12.76 5.70
CA GLU A 99 11.87 -13.33 4.43
C GLU A 99 11.32 -12.54 3.23
N TYR A 100 9.99 -12.33 3.19
CA TYR A 100 9.35 -11.55 2.14
C TYR A 100 9.85 -10.10 2.09
N LEU A 101 10.14 -9.48 3.23
CA LEU A 101 10.68 -8.13 3.30
C LEU A 101 12.11 -8.01 2.75
N LYS A 102 12.91 -9.08 2.76
CA LYS A 102 14.30 -9.13 2.27
C LYS A 102 14.45 -9.56 0.81
N CYS A 103 13.43 -10.19 0.24
CA CYS A 103 13.28 -10.28 -1.22
C CYS A 103 13.11 -8.85 -1.83
#